data_AF-A0A6C8H5I0-F1
#
_entry.id   AF-A0A6C8H5I0-F1
#
_cell.length_a   1.000
_cell.length_b   1.000
_cell.length_c   1.000
_cell.angle_alpha   90.00
_cell.angle_beta   90.00
_cell.angle_gamma   90.00
#
_symmetry.space_group_name_H-M   'P 1'
#
loop_
_entity.id
_entity.type
_entity.pdbx_description
1 polymer ?
#
loop_
_entity_poly.entity_id
_entity_poly.type
_entity_poly.pdbx_seq_one_letter_code
_entity_poly.pdbx_strand_id
1 'polypeptide(L)' 'RKARFGERARFHTCSASDMTAAELVAFLAAKGKFIAVEDGFSTHESKICRH' A
#
# COMPACT_ATOMS: atom_id res chain seq x y z
N ARG A 1 12.47 16.62 3.62
CA ARG A 1 11.23 16.77 2.82
C ARG A 1 11.48 16.15 1.44
N LYS A 2 10.61 15.21 0.99
CA LYS A 2 10.47 14.56 -0.35
C LYS A 2 11.77 14.05 -1.03
N ALA A 3 11.99 12.78 -1.36
CA ALA A 3 11.10 11.63 -1.52
C ALA A 3 11.88 10.34 -1.17
N ARG A 4 11.37 9.52 -0.25
CA ARG A 4 12.01 8.24 0.14
C ARG A 4 12.07 7.25 -1.04
N PHE A 5 11.23 7.48 -2.05
CA PHE A 5 11.16 6.74 -3.29
C PHE A 5 11.15 7.74 -4.46
N GLY A 6 11.88 7.46 -5.54
CA GLY A 6 11.90 8.31 -6.73
C GLY A 6 10.58 8.28 -7.52
N GLU A 7 10.36 9.24 -8.41
CA GLU A 7 9.12 9.37 -9.20
C GLU A 7 8.80 8.13 -10.07
N ARG A 8 9.84 7.37 -10.44
CA ARG A 8 9.72 6.14 -11.23
C ARG A 8 9.64 4.87 -10.38
N ALA A 9 9.53 5.00 -9.05
CA ALA A 9 9.44 3.83 -8.18
C ALA A 9 8.19 3.02 -8.49
N ARG A 10 8.38 1.71 -8.65
CA ARG A 10 7.30 0.74 -8.82
C ARG A 10 7.28 -0.20 -7.62
N PHE A 11 6.08 -0.59 -7.22
CA PHE A 11 5.82 -1.38 -6.04
C PHE A 11 5.19 -2.72 -6.41
N HIS A 12 5.48 -3.71 -5.57
CA HIS A 12 5.02 -5.08 -5.74
C HIS A 12 4.31 -5.54 -4.46
N THR A 13 3.24 -6.30 -4.65
CA THR A 13 2.56 -7.08 -3.61
C THR A 13 2.69 -8.56 -3.97
N CYS A 14 2.36 -9.46 -3.04
CA CYS A 14 2.40 -10.90 -3.31
C CYS A 14 1.48 -11.35 -4.47
N SER A 15 0.52 -10.51 -4.90
CA SER A 15 -0.50 -10.86 -5.89
C SER A 15 -0.62 -9.89 -7.07
N ALA A 16 0.17 -8.81 -7.09
CA ALA A 16 0.15 -7.78 -8.14
C ALA A 16 1.48 -7.03 -8.14
N SER A 17 1.97 -6.65 -9.31
CA SER A 17 3.30 -6.07 -9.53
C SER A 17 3.23 -4.80 -10.38
N ASP A 18 4.35 -4.07 -10.44
CA ASP A 18 4.54 -2.91 -11.33
C ASP A 18 3.52 -1.77 -11.10
N MET A 19 3.29 -1.40 -9.84
CA MET A 19 2.33 -0.34 -9.50
C MET A 19 3.04 0.96 -9.09
N THR A 20 2.47 2.10 -9.44
CA THR A 20 2.81 3.39 -8.82
C THR A 20 2.35 3.42 -7.35
N ALA A 21 2.81 4.40 -6.58
CA ALA A 21 2.37 4.56 -5.18
C ALA A 21 0.85 4.77 -5.06
N ALA A 22 0.23 5.50 -5.99
CA ALA A 22 -1.21 5.74 -6.01
C ALA A 22 -1.99 4.45 -6.32
N GLU A 23 -1.53 3.67 -7.30
CA GLU A 23 -2.14 2.38 -7.65
C GLU A 23 -2.02 1.36 -6.50
N LEU A 24 -0.88 1.33 -5.80
CA LEU A 24 -0.71 0.48 -4.63
C LEU A 24 -1.74 0.81 -3.53
N VAL A 25 -1.95 2.09 -3.23
CA VAL A 25 -2.93 2.52 -2.22
C VAL A 25 -4.34 2.14 -2.66
N ALA A 26 -4.71 2.39 -3.92
CA ALA A 26 -6.03 2.02 -4.45
C ALA A 26 -6.25 0.49 -4.41
N PHE A 27 -5.24 -0.30 -4.76
CA PHE A 27 -5.29 -1.76 -4.71
C PHE A 27 -5.52 -2.28 -3.30
N LEU A 28 -4.77 -1.78 -2.31
CA LEU A 28 -4.92 -2.19 -0.91
C LEU A 28 -6.26 -1.76 -0.32
N ALA A 29 -6.77 -0.58 -0.69
CA ALA A 29 -8.09 -0.11 -0.30
C ALA A 29 -9.19 -1.03 -0.85
N ALA A 30 -9.14 -1.39 -2.13
CA ALA A 30 -10.09 -2.32 -2.75
C ALA A 30 -10.07 -3.72 -2.12
N LYS A 31 -8.92 -4.14 -1.58
CA LYS A 31 -8.78 -5.40 -0.83
C LYS A 31 -9.27 -5.32 0.62
N GLY A 32 -9.79 -4.17 1.07
CA GLY A 32 -10.25 -3.97 2.45
C GLY A 32 -9.11 -4.06 3.47
N LYS A 33 -7.89 -3.66 3.09
CA LYS A 33 -6.70 -3.74 3.96
C LYS A 33 -6.62 -2.57 4.93
N PHE A 34 -7.35 -1.48 4.69
CA PHE A 34 -7.26 -0.26 5.49
C PHE A 34 -8.39 -0.13 6.51
N ILE A 35 -8.02 0.29 7.72
CA ILE A 35 -8.90 0.72 8.80
C ILE A 35 -8.67 2.21 8.99
N ALA A 36 -9.73 3.02 8.86
CA ALA A 36 -9.65 4.46 9.08
C ALA A 36 -9.32 4.75 10.56
N VAL A 37 -8.42 5.71 10.78
CA VAL A 37 -8.07 6.25 12.11
C VAL A 37 -8.07 7.78 12.02
N GLU A 38 -8.04 8.49 13.15
CA GLU A 38 -8.16 9.96 13.15
C GLU A 38 -7.13 10.67 12.24
N ASP A 39 -5.93 10.12 12.07
CA ASP A 39 -4.88 10.68 11.19
C ASP A 39 -4.47 9.69 10.08
N GLY A 40 -5.46 9.28 9.27
CA GLY A 40 -5.22 8.47 8.07
C GLY A 40 -5.76 7.05 8.19
N PHE A 41 -4.89 6.06 7.97
CA PHE A 41 -5.31 4.66 7.96
C PHE A 41 -4.22 3.72 8.48
N SER A 42 -4.67 2.64 9.11
CA SER A 42 -3.84 1.52 9.54
C SER A 42 -4.23 0.23 8.79
N THR A 43 -3.47 -0.84 8.94
CA THR A 43 -3.78 -2.17 8.40
C THR A 43 -3.88 -3.18 9.53
N HIS A 44 -4.84 -4.11 9.45
CA HIS A 44 -4.96 -5.18 10.44
C HIS A 44 -3.83 -6.21 10.26
N GLU A 45 -3.16 -6.61 11.33
CA GLU A 45 -2.02 -7.54 11.30
C GLU A 45 -2.34 -8.88 10.61
N SER A 46 -3.56 -9.40 10.80
CA SER A 46 -4.04 -10.63 10.15
C SER A 46 -4.14 -10.53 8.62
N LYS A 47 -4.01 -9.32 8.06
CA LYS A 47 -4.06 -9.05 6.63
C LYS A 47 -2.66 -8.85 6.02
N ILE A 48 -1.58 -8.97 6.80
CA ILE A 48 -0.19 -8.83 6.37
C ILE A 48 0.39 -10.21 6.02
N CYS A 49 1.00 -10.33 4.84
CA CYS A 49 1.66 -11.54 4.38
C CYS A 49 3.07 -11.65 5.00
N ARG A 50 3.53 -12.87 5.35
CA ARG A 50 4.88 -13.14 5.89
C ARG A 50 5.77 -13.87 4.87
N HIS A 51 5.90 -13.31 3.67
CA HIS A 51 6.66 -13.91 2.57
C HIS A 51 7.91 -13.10 2.29
#